data_AF-A0A1Y3BEL7-F1
#
_entry.id   AF-A0A1Y3BEL7-F1
#
_cell.length_a   1.000
_cell.length_b   1.000
_cell.length_c   1.000
_cell.angle_alpha   90.00
_cell.angle_beta   90.00
_cell.angle_gamma   90.00
#
_symmetry.space_group_name_H-M   'P 1'
#
loop_
_entity.id
_entity.type
_entity.pdbx_description
1 polymer ?
#
loop_
_entity_poly.entity_id
_entity_poly.type
_entity_poly.pdbx_seq_one_letter_code
_entity_poly.pdbx_strand_id
1 'polypeptide(L)'
;MSHAECIHLLEERLIRRRLTKLEVIEHIISMLIGFESESFIWNDNEKQFVPNKCYSMTNVNIKSYQSFLSRFAPIGTMYRRMSTFVETEYFRGKTFFAYQNVLGKILGELMEKTLQARQHFTNSTDINPDKNVRLILVESFLDSEKNGQLLLSIRNLYAIHQEIIMNESNNDQSDEQISLSNSLFQMETSLHRHFCRQTLNAIHKRLSIPDVRIRSLAYTMLDHCLRVMFISLETMLKSFASLSELSTNEFLFESKFRSRNQLYHTV
;
A
#
# COMPACT_ATOMS: atom_id res chain seq x y z
N MET A 1 3.73 12.06 -46.70
CA MET A 1 3.28 11.65 -45.35
C MET A 1 4.26 10.62 -44.81
N SER A 2 4.76 10.85 -43.61
CA SER A 2 5.62 9.89 -42.92
C SER A 2 4.80 8.75 -42.31
N HIS A 3 5.41 7.59 -42.07
CA HIS A 3 4.74 6.44 -41.44
C HIS A 3 4.16 6.81 -40.06
N ALA A 4 4.84 7.69 -39.32
CA ALA A 4 4.41 8.20 -38.03
C ALA A 4 3.14 9.10 -38.12
N GLU A 5 3.01 9.89 -39.19
CA GLU A 5 1.80 10.70 -39.45
C GLU A 5 0.59 9.81 -39.77
N CYS A 6 0.79 8.72 -40.51
CA CYS A 6 -0.26 7.73 -40.80
C CYS A 6 -0.79 7.06 -39.52
N ILE A 7 0.11 6.65 -38.62
CA ILE A 7 -0.27 6.02 -37.34
C ILE A 7 -1.05 7.02 -36.47
N HIS A 8 -0.61 8.27 -36.39
CA HIS A 8 -1.29 9.30 -35.60
C HIS A 8 -2.72 9.59 -36.12
N LEU A 9 -2.91 9.62 -37.44
CA LEU A 9 -4.23 9.81 -38.05
C LEU A 9 -5.16 8.61 -37.81
N LEU A 10 -4.63 7.40 -37.77
CA LEU A 10 -5.39 6.19 -37.43
C LEU A 10 -5.79 6.19 -35.94
N GLU A 11 -4.87 6.60 -35.05
CA GLU A 11 -5.16 6.77 -33.62
C GLU A 11 -6.24 7.83 -33.38
N GLU A 12 -6.22 8.94 -34.11
CA GLU A 12 -7.25 9.98 -34.01
C GLU A 12 -8.65 9.50 -34.42
N ARG A 13 -8.74 8.59 -35.40
CA ARG A 13 -10.02 8.00 -35.83
C ARG A 13 -10.65 7.07 -34.79
N LEU A 14 -9.87 6.57 -33.83
CA LEU A 14 -10.33 5.69 -32.76
C LEU A 14 -10.87 6.45 -31.54
N ILE A 15 -10.74 7.78 -31.51
CA ILE A 15 -11.25 8.59 -30.41
C ILE A 15 -12.78 8.62 -30.44
N ARG A 16 -13.39 8.12 -29.37
CA ARG A 16 -14.84 8.17 -29.15
C ARG A 16 -15.29 9.55 -28.66
N ARG A 17 -14.51 10.16 -27.76
CA ARG A 17 -14.86 11.44 -27.12
C ARG A 17 -13.62 12.22 -26.69
N ARG A 18 -13.72 13.55 -26.73
CA ARG A 18 -12.73 14.48 -26.16
C ARG A 18 -13.24 15.02 -24.82
N LEU A 19 -12.48 14.78 -23.76
CA LEU A 19 -12.77 15.16 -22.38
C LEU A 19 -12.30 16.59 -22.10
N THR A 20 -12.99 17.28 -21.21
CA THR A 20 -12.58 18.56 -20.63
C THR A 20 -11.47 18.35 -19.59
N LYS A 21 -10.74 19.42 -19.24
CA LYS A 21 -9.70 19.31 -18.20
C LYS A 21 -10.26 18.88 -16.86
N LEU A 22 -11.46 19.36 -16.50
CA LEU A 22 -12.10 19.02 -15.24
C LEU A 22 -12.45 17.53 -15.17
N GLU A 23 -13.04 16.96 -16.24
CA GLU A 23 -13.33 15.52 -16.32
C GLU A 23 -12.06 14.68 -16.17
N VAL A 24 -10.96 15.08 -16.83
CA VAL A 24 -9.68 14.37 -16.70
C VAL A 24 -9.16 14.40 -15.27
N ILE A 25 -9.35 15.50 -14.54
CA ILE A 25 -8.96 15.60 -13.13
C ILE A 25 -9.85 14.72 -12.25
N GLU A 26 -11.16 14.73 -12.47
CA GLU A 26 -12.08 13.85 -11.75
C GLU A 26 -11.76 12.37 -11.99
N HIS A 27 -11.41 12.01 -13.22
CA HIS A 27 -10.97 10.65 -13.55
C HIS A 27 -9.66 10.27 -12.84
N ILE A 28 -8.69 11.18 -12.75
CA ILE A 28 -7.46 10.95 -11.97
C ILE A 28 -7.79 10.72 -10.49
N ILE A 29 -8.60 11.59 -9.90
CA ILE A 29 -8.98 11.51 -8.48
C ILE A 29 -9.74 10.21 -8.19
N SER A 30 -10.65 9.81 -9.07
CA SER A 30 -11.41 8.56 -8.94
C SER A 30 -10.50 7.33 -9.05
N MET A 31 -9.53 7.37 -9.96
CA MET A 31 -8.55 6.29 -10.14
C MET A 31 -7.57 6.18 -8.97
N LEU A 32 -7.22 7.29 -8.31
CA LEU A 32 -6.37 7.28 -7.11
C LEU A 32 -6.99 6.55 -5.91
N ILE A 33 -8.31 6.35 -5.91
CA ILE A 33 -9.05 5.54 -4.93
C ILE A 33 -9.57 4.22 -5.52
N GLY A 34 -9.03 3.81 -6.67
CA GLY A 34 -9.25 2.47 -7.23
C GLY A 34 -10.42 2.31 -8.20
N PHE A 35 -11.10 3.40 -8.60
CA PHE A 35 -12.19 3.31 -9.58
C PHE A 35 -11.73 3.47 -11.02
N GLU A 36 -12.36 2.72 -11.93
CA GLU A 36 -12.22 2.94 -13.37
C GLU A 36 -12.96 4.20 -13.82
N SER A 37 -12.57 4.70 -14.98
CA SER A 37 -13.17 5.88 -15.62
C SER A 37 -12.96 5.84 -17.12
N GLU A 38 -13.50 6.82 -17.85
CA GLU A 38 -13.23 6.92 -19.29
C GLU A 38 -11.73 7.06 -19.59
N SER A 39 -10.98 7.75 -18.73
CA SER A 39 -9.53 7.94 -18.90
C SER A 39 -8.69 6.73 -18.49
N PHE A 40 -9.19 5.86 -17.60
CA PHE A 40 -8.42 4.77 -17.01
C PHE A 40 -9.24 3.49 -16.89
N ILE A 41 -8.72 2.41 -17.45
CA ILE A 41 -9.29 1.07 -17.31
C ILE A 41 -8.34 0.19 -16.51
N TRP A 42 -8.89 -0.78 -15.78
CA TRP A 42 -8.13 -1.79 -15.09
C TRP A 42 -7.87 -2.97 -16.01
N ASN A 43 -6.60 -3.30 -16.19
CA ASN A 43 -6.18 -4.49 -16.90
C ASN A 43 -6.07 -5.65 -15.91
N ASP A 44 -7.02 -6.59 -15.94
CA ASP A 44 -7.03 -7.75 -15.05
C ASP A 44 -5.81 -8.68 -15.24
N ASN A 45 -5.28 -8.77 -16.47
CA ASN A 45 -4.13 -9.63 -16.76
C ASN A 45 -2.85 -9.10 -16.12
N GLU A 46 -2.62 -7.79 -16.21
CA GLU A 46 -1.43 -7.13 -15.65
C GLU A 46 -1.67 -6.63 -14.21
N LYS A 47 -2.91 -6.71 -13.72
CA LYS A 47 -3.37 -6.16 -12.44
C LYS A 47 -2.94 -4.72 -12.24
N GLN A 48 -3.18 -3.87 -13.25
CA GLN A 48 -2.79 -2.46 -13.22
C GLN A 48 -3.76 -1.58 -14.01
N PHE A 49 -3.82 -0.30 -13.64
CA PHE A 49 -4.49 0.71 -14.44
C PHE A 49 -3.67 1.05 -15.69
N VAL A 50 -4.37 1.21 -16.81
CA VAL A 50 -3.78 1.69 -18.07
C VAL A 50 -4.62 2.85 -18.62
N PRO A 51 -3.98 3.89 -19.19
CA PRO A 51 -4.70 4.95 -19.87
C PRO A 51 -5.52 4.40 -21.05
N ASN A 52 -6.79 4.79 -21.12
CA ASN A 52 -7.67 4.34 -22.19
C ASN A 52 -7.35 5.07 -23.51
N LYS A 53 -7.13 4.30 -24.58
CA LYS A 53 -6.79 4.83 -25.91
C LYS A 53 -8.00 5.43 -26.65
N CYS A 54 -9.23 5.10 -26.23
CA CYS A 54 -10.46 5.56 -26.88
C CYS A 54 -10.84 7.01 -26.54
N TYR A 55 -10.10 7.66 -25.64
CA TYR A 55 -10.40 9.00 -25.14
C TYR A 55 -9.18 9.91 -25.27
N SER A 56 -9.45 11.20 -25.48
CA SER A 56 -8.43 12.26 -25.51
C SER A 56 -8.94 13.49 -24.77
N MET A 57 -8.15 14.55 -24.71
CA MET A 57 -8.55 15.80 -24.07
C MET A 57 -8.66 16.94 -25.09
N THR A 58 -9.59 17.86 -24.86
CA THR A 58 -9.74 19.05 -25.70
C THR A 58 -8.45 19.87 -25.74
N ASN A 59 -8.07 20.31 -26.94
CA ASN A 59 -6.91 21.20 -27.18
C ASN A 59 -5.55 20.67 -26.69
N VAL A 60 -5.38 19.35 -26.53
CA VAL A 60 -4.10 18.72 -26.17
C VAL A 60 -3.81 17.54 -27.06
N ASN A 61 -2.55 17.41 -27.47
CA ASN A 61 -2.09 16.29 -28.29
C ASN A 61 -2.27 14.96 -27.53
N ILE A 62 -2.73 13.92 -28.24
CA ILE A 62 -3.01 12.59 -27.68
C ILE A 62 -1.79 12.01 -26.94
N LYS A 63 -0.59 12.12 -27.50
CA LYS A 63 0.64 11.61 -26.87
C LYS A 63 0.95 12.33 -25.58
N SER A 64 0.78 13.65 -25.55
CA SER A 64 0.95 14.46 -24.33
C SER A 64 -0.09 14.11 -23.26
N TYR A 65 -1.35 13.90 -23.68
CA TYR A 65 -2.42 13.44 -22.79
C TYR A 65 -2.12 12.05 -22.20
N GLN A 66 -1.76 11.07 -23.03
CA GLN A 66 -1.42 9.72 -22.59
C GLN A 66 -0.19 9.71 -21.68
N SER A 67 0.85 10.47 -22.02
CA SER A 67 2.04 10.64 -21.17
C SER A 67 1.72 11.34 -19.86
N PHE A 68 0.72 12.22 -19.83
CA PHE A 68 0.28 12.85 -18.60
C PHE A 68 -0.44 11.86 -17.69
N LEU A 69 -1.38 11.08 -18.23
CA LEU A 69 -2.13 10.05 -17.49
C LEU A 69 -1.23 8.92 -16.97
N SER A 70 -0.24 8.49 -17.75
CA SER A 70 0.66 7.40 -17.37
C SER A 70 1.47 7.68 -16.11
N ARG A 71 1.62 8.96 -15.71
CA ARG A 71 2.28 9.33 -14.45
C ARG A 71 1.44 9.00 -13.22
N PHE A 72 0.11 8.96 -13.35
CA PHE A 72 -0.80 8.69 -12.24
C PHE A 72 -1.21 7.21 -12.14
N ALA A 73 -1.30 6.51 -13.28
CA ALA A 73 -1.76 5.12 -13.33
C ALA A 73 -1.04 4.17 -12.34
N PRO A 74 0.30 4.27 -12.13
CA PRO A 74 0.97 3.46 -11.11
C PRO A 74 0.44 3.70 -9.70
N ILE A 75 0.10 4.94 -9.35
CA ILE A 75 -0.32 5.30 -7.97
C ILE A 75 -1.70 4.72 -7.67
N GLY A 76 -2.68 4.85 -8.57
CA GLY A 76 -3.97 4.18 -8.35
C GLY A 76 -3.88 2.66 -8.42
N THR A 77 -2.92 2.11 -9.17
CA THR A 77 -2.62 0.67 -9.15
C THR A 77 -2.16 0.23 -7.77
N MET A 78 -1.26 0.99 -7.14
CA MET A 78 -0.81 0.74 -5.77
C MET A 78 -1.99 0.74 -4.79
N TYR A 79 -2.85 1.76 -4.85
CA TYR A 79 -4.02 1.87 -3.99
C TYR A 79 -4.97 0.67 -4.18
N ARG A 80 -5.37 0.37 -5.44
CA ARG A 80 -6.32 -0.71 -5.74
C ARG A 80 -5.79 -2.08 -5.30
N ARG A 81 -4.50 -2.35 -5.48
CA ARG A 81 -3.90 -3.60 -4.99
C ARG A 81 -3.98 -3.72 -3.47
N MET A 82 -3.71 -2.64 -2.74
CA MET A 82 -3.83 -2.63 -1.28
C MET A 82 -5.29 -2.74 -0.82
N SER A 83 -6.24 -2.08 -1.49
CA SER A 83 -7.66 -2.15 -1.13
C SER A 83 -8.22 -3.56 -1.37
N THR A 84 -7.93 -4.17 -2.52
CA THR A 84 -8.32 -5.57 -2.80
C THR A 84 -7.66 -6.53 -1.81
N PHE A 85 -6.42 -6.29 -1.39
CA PHE A 85 -5.79 -7.09 -0.34
C PHE A 85 -6.51 -6.94 1.01
N VAL A 86 -6.95 -5.74 1.39
CA VAL A 86 -7.69 -5.54 2.64
C VAL A 86 -9.04 -6.26 2.60
N GLU A 87 -9.72 -6.27 1.45
CA GLU A 87 -11.01 -6.94 1.25
C GLU A 87 -10.92 -8.47 1.24
N THR A 88 -9.73 -9.03 1.01
CA THR A 88 -9.54 -10.49 0.97
C THR A 88 -9.22 -11.02 2.36
N GLU A 89 -10.06 -11.90 2.91
CA GLU A 89 -9.84 -12.48 4.23
C GLU A 89 -8.63 -13.43 4.25
N TYR A 90 -7.45 -12.89 4.61
CA TYR A 90 -6.22 -13.66 4.79
C TYR A 90 -5.85 -13.76 6.27
N PHE A 91 -6.24 -14.84 6.93
CA PHE A 91 -5.75 -15.11 8.27
C PHE A 91 -4.39 -15.81 8.23
N ARG A 92 -3.31 -15.04 8.46
CA ARG A 92 -1.92 -15.55 8.55
C ARG A 92 -1.29 -15.28 9.93
N GLY A 93 -2.14 -15.22 10.94
CA GLY A 93 -1.77 -14.90 12.32
C GLY A 93 -2.19 -13.50 12.76
N LYS A 94 -2.32 -13.30 14.06
CA LYS A 94 -2.93 -12.10 14.66
C LYS A 94 -2.18 -10.80 14.34
N THR A 95 -0.85 -10.83 14.22
CA THR A 95 -0.05 -9.65 13.84
C THR A 95 -0.28 -9.24 12.39
N PHE A 96 -0.32 -10.23 11.48
CA PHE A 96 -0.62 -9.99 10.06
C PHE A 96 -2.04 -9.46 9.87
N PHE A 97 -3.00 -10.02 10.61
CA PHE A 97 -4.37 -9.52 10.63
C PHE A 97 -4.47 -8.09 11.19
N ALA A 98 -3.73 -7.76 12.25
CA ALA A 98 -3.66 -6.39 12.77
C ALA A 98 -3.07 -5.42 11.73
N TYR A 99 -2.06 -5.86 10.98
CA TYR A 99 -1.52 -5.12 9.83
C TYR A 99 -2.58 -4.86 8.76
N GLN A 100 -3.32 -5.89 8.34
CA GLN A 100 -4.38 -5.76 7.33
C GLN A 100 -5.47 -4.76 7.79
N ASN A 101 -5.85 -4.82 9.06
CA ASN A 101 -6.84 -3.89 9.64
C ASN A 101 -6.35 -2.45 9.68
N VAL A 102 -5.12 -2.20 10.13
CA VAL A 102 -4.58 -0.83 10.16
C VAL A 102 -4.35 -0.29 8.75
N LEU A 103 -3.95 -1.14 7.80
CA LEU A 103 -3.87 -0.80 6.39
C LEU A 103 -5.23 -0.33 5.86
N GLY A 104 -6.30 -1.08 6.14
CA GLY A 104 -7.66 -0.70 5.74
C GLY A 104 -8.10 0.66 6.30
N LYS A 105 -7.80 0.94 7.58
CA LYS A 105 -8.08 2.24 8.19
C LYS A 105 -7.35 3.39 7.49
N ILE A 106 -6.04 3.23 7.26
CA ILE A 106 -5.22 4.25 6.59
C ILE A 106 -5.72 4.49 5.15
N LEU A 107 -6.08 3.44 4.41
CA LEU A 107 -6.65 3.58 3.07
C LEU A 107 -7.99 4.34 3.10
N GLY A 108 -8.84 4.08 4.09
CA GLY A 108 -10.08 4.84 4.30
C GLY A 108 -9.85 6.34 4.51
N GLU A 109 -8.87 6.70 5.34
CA GLU A 109 -8.48 8.10 5.55
C GLU A 109 -7.93 8.75 4.26
N LEU A 110 -7.14 8.02 3.48
CA LEU A 110 -6.63 8.49 2.19
C LEU A 110 -7.77 8.68 1.17
N MET A 111 -8.76 7.79 1.17
CA MET A 111 -9.95 7.91 0.34
C MET A 111 -10.72 9.18 0.68
N GLU A 112 -10.97 9.44 1.97
CA GLU A 112 -11.67 10.63 2.42
C GLU A 112 -10.95 11.91 1.98
N LYS A 113 -9.63 11.99 2.19
CA LYS A 113 -8.83 13.13 1.73
C LYS A 113 -8.84 13.30 0.21
N THR A 114 -8.87 12.20 -0.54
CA THR A 114 -8.97 12.25 -2.01
C THR A 114 -10.33 12.76 -2.47
N LEU A 115 -11.40 12.42 -1.77
CA LEU A 115 -12.75 12.97 -2.02
C LEU A 115 -12.84 14.45 -1.63
N GLN A 116 -12.18 14.89 -0.55
CA GLN A 116 -12.08 16.30 -0.21
C GLN A 116 -11.29 17.09 -1.28
N ALA A 117 -10.21 16.52 -1.82
CA ALA A 117 -9.47 17.09 -2.94
C ALA A 117 -10.36 17.25 -4.19
N ARG A 118 -11.30 16.31 -4.43
CA ARG A 118 -12.31 16.43 -5.50
C ARG A 118 -13.15 17.69 -5.34
N GLN A 119 -13.67 17.94 -4.14
CA GLN A 119 -14.54 19.08 -3.85
C GLN A 119 -13.85 20.42 -4.15
N HIS A 120 -12.53 20.52 -3.94
CA HIS A 120 -11.76 21.71 -4.27
C HIS A 120 -11.79 22.05 -5.78
N PHE A 121 -11.77 21.04 -6.65
CA PHE A 121 -11.83 21.25 -8.09
C PHE A 121 -13.25 21.46 -8.62
N THR A 122 -14.27 20.92 -7.93
CA THR A 122 -15.68 21.07 -8.35
C THR A 122 -16.30 22.37 -7.85
N ASN A 123 -15.93 22.87 -6.67
CA ASN A 123 -16.56 24.06 -6.05
C ASN A 123 -15.99 25.39 -6.53
N SER A 124 -14.97 25.39 -7.40
CA SER A 124 -14.44 26.60 -8.03
C SER A 124 -15.28 27.04 -9.25
N THR A 125 -16.61 27.13 -9.07
CA THR A 125 -17.61 27.19 -10.16
C THR A 125 -17.74 28.53 -10.89
N ASP A 126 -17.06 29.60 -10.48
CA ASP A 126 -17.27 30.93 -11.10
C ASP A 126 -16.41 31.22 -12.33
N ILE A 127 -15.55 30.28 -12.77
CA ILE A 127 -14.64 30.56 -13.89
C ILE A 127 -14.48 29.35 -14.79
N ASN A 128 -14.55 29.60 -16.11
CA ASN A 128 -14.40 28.63 -17.18
C ASN A 128 -13.36 27.53 -16.85
N PRO A 129 -13.78 26.28 -16.65
CA PRO A 129 -12.94 25.20 -16.09
C PRO A 129 -11.71 24.88 -16.95
N ASP A 130 -11.77 25.16 -18.25
CA ASP A 130 -10.65 24.94 -19.17
C ASP A 130 -9.56 26.03 -19.10
N LYS A 131 -9.86 27.24 -18.56
CA LYS A 131 -8.91 28.37 -18.53
C LYS A 131 -8.03 28.40 -17.28
N ASN A 132 -8.55 27.99 -16.12
CA ASN A 132 -7.85 28.22 -14.85
C ASN A 132 -7.16 26.98 -14.27
N VAL A 133 -7.56 25.77 -14.63
CA VAL A 133 -6.94 24.57 -14.06
C VAL A 133 -5.76 24.13 -14.92
N ARG A 134 -4.55 24.32 -14.40
CA ARG A 134 -3.33 23.79 -15.01
C ARG A 134 -3.13 22.35 -14.52
N LEU A 135 -3.23 21.39 -15.43
CA LEU A 135 -3.02 19.96 -15.15
C LEU A 135 -1.67 19.67 -14.48
N ILE A 136 -0.66 20.48 -14.78
CA ILE A 136 0.66 20.37 -14.14
C ILE A 136 0.61 20.63 -12.63
N LEU A 137 -0.39 21.40 -12.16
CA LEU A 137 -0.56 21.73 -10.75
C LEU A 137 -1.33 20.67 -9.97
N VAL A 138 -2.01 19.73 -10.65
CA VAL A 138 -2.79 18.66 -9.99
C VAL A 138 -1.88 17.76 -9.17
N GLU A 139 -0.74 17.37 -9.74
CA GLU A 139 0.27 16.57 -9.04
C GLU A 139 0.81 17.32 -7.81
N SER A 140 1.22 18.58 -7.98
CA SER A 140 1.71 19.41 -6.86
C SER A 140 0.65 19.68 -5.80
N PHE A 141 -0.63 19.78 -6.20
CA PHE A 141 -1.74 19.98 -5.28
C PHE A 141 -1.96 18.71 -4.45
N LEU A 142 -2.10 17.56 -5.10
CA LEU A 142 -2.29 16.28 -4.42
C LEU A 142 -1.11 15.90 -3.51
N ASP A 143 0.11 16.30 -3.89
CA ASP A 143 1.32 16.07 -3.10
C ASP A 143 1.66 17.23 -2.13
N SER A 144 0.79 18.24 -2.02
CA SER A 144 0.97 19.32 -1.06
C SER A 144 0.66 18.88 0.37
N GLU A 145 1.30 19.53 1.35
CA GLU A 145 1.08 19.23 2.77
C GLU A 145 -0.37 19.45 3.21
N LYS A 146 -1.05 20.45 2.63
CA LYS A 146 -2.46 20.74 2.92
C LYS A 146 -3.39 19.58 2.57
N ASN A 147 -3.05 18.81 1.54
CA ASN A 147 -3.80 17.64 1.13
C ASN A 147 -3.22 16.35 1.72
N GLY A 148 -2.30 16.45 2.67
CA GLY A 148 -1.69 15.28 3.32
C GLY A 148 -0.75 14.50 2.42
N GLN A 149 -0.26 15.10 1.34
CA GLN A 149 0.66 14.47 0.38
C GLN A 149 0.19 13.09 -0.07
N LEU A 150 -1.00 13.06 -0.66
CA LEU A 150 -1.71 11.84 -1.02
C LEU A 150 -0.84 10.88 -1.82
N LEU A 151 -0.13 11.40 -2.83
CA LEU A 151 0.68 10.60 -3.74
C LEU A 151 1.86 9.96 -3.01
N LEU A 152 2.58 10.74 -2.21
CA LEU A 152 3.68 10.23 -1.37
C LEU A 152 3.20 9.20 -0.35
N SER A 153 2.05 9.45 0.29
CA SER A 153 1.48 8.54 1.29
C SER A 153 1.13 7.18 0.70
N ILE A 154 0.48 7.14 -0.47
CA ILE A 154 0.15 5.89 -1.19
C ILE A 154 1.42 5.12 -1.55
N ARG A 155 2.44 5.81 -2.08
CA ARG A 155 3.72 5.16 -2.46
C ARG A 155 4.42 4.52 -1.27
N ASN A 156 4.49 5.22 -0.14
CA ASN A 156 5.16 4.71 1.06
C ASN A 156 4.41 3.54 1.69
N LEU A 157 3.09 3.63 1.75
CA LEU A 157 2.24 2.55 2.25
C LEU A 157 2.37 1.30 1.38
N TYR A 158 2.39 1.48 0.05
CA TYR A 158 2.59 0.38 -0.89
C TYR A 158 3.97 -0.24 -0.79
N ALA A 159 5.01 0.56 -0.53
CA ALA A 159 6.36 0.03 -0.34
C ALA A 159 6.46 -0.90 0.88
N ILE A 160 5.76 -0.59 1.98
CA ILE A 160 5.64 -1.50 3.14
C ILE A 160 4.87 -2.76 2.73
N HIS A 161 3.71 -2.58 2.11
CA HIS A 161 2.84 -3.68 1.69
C HIS A 161 3.52 -4.66 0.73
N GLN A 162 4.23 -4.17 -0.28
CA GLN A 162 4.99 -5.01 -1.21
C GLN A 162 6.07 -5.82 -0.50
N GLU A 163 6.76 -5.26 0.49
CA GLU A 163 7.77 -6.00 1.24
C GLU A 163 7.15 -7.11 2.13
N ILE A 164 5.90 -6.92 2.57
CA ILE A 164 5.13 -7.91 3.31
C ILE A 164 4.60 -9.03 2.39
N ILE A 165 4.31 -8.76 1.12
CA ILE A 165 3.75 -9.77 0.21
C ILE A 165 4.81 -10.43 -0.69
N MET A 166 5.86 -9.71 -1.13
CA MET A 166 6.85 -10.27 -2.07
C MET A 166 7.79 -11.32 -1.46
N ASN A 167 7.99 -11.37 -0.15
CA ASN A 167 8.76 -12.49 0.43
C ASN A 167 7.92 -13.78 0.56
N GLU A 168 6.64 -13.78 0.15
CA GLU A 168 5.83 -14.99 0.02
C GLU A 168 6.26 -15.80 -1.21
N SER A 169 6.42 -15.15 -2.37
CA SER A 169 6.70 -15.82 -3.65
C SER A 169 8.08 -16.47 -3.75
N ASN A 170 9.03 -16.09 -2.89
CA ASN A 170 10.38 -16.66 -2.90
C ASN A 170 10.50 -17.94 -2.04
N ASN A 171 9.49 -18.29 -1.23
CA ASN A 171 9.59 -19.36 -0.24
C ASN A 171 8.71 -20.58 -0.53
N ASP A 172 7.87 -20.56 -1.57
CA ASP A 172 7.16 -21.75 -2.08
C ASP A 172 8.10 -22.78 -2.76
N GLN A 173 9.43 -22.60 -2.64
CA GLN A 173 10.45 -23.50 -3.21
C GLN A 173 11.37 -24.18 -2.17
N SER A 174 11.16 -23.98 -0.87
CA SER A 174 11.89 -24.71 0.18
C SER A 174 11.02 -25.80 0.80
N ASP A 175 10.80 -26.89 0.06
CA ASP A 175 10.21 -28.13 0.56
C ASP A 175 11.19 -28.82 1.52
N GLU A 176 11.04 -28.59 2.83
CA GLU A 176 11.53 -29.52 3.85
C GLU A 176 10.44 -30.60 4.08
N GLN A 177 10.74 -31.83 3.67
CA GLN A 177 9.92 -33.02 3.99
C GLN A 177 9.88 -33.24 5.51
N ILE A 178 8.75 -32.97 6.16
CA ILE A 178 8.54 -33.23 7.59
C ILE A 178 7.35 -34.19 7.80
N SER A 179 7.58 -35.26 8.56
CA SER A 179 6.67 -36.38 8.83
C SER A 179 5.35 -35.99 9.52
N LEU A 180 4.27 -36.69 9.15
CA LEU A 180 2.90 -36.18 9.04
C LEU A 180 1.95 -36.23 10.27
N SER A 181 2.42 -36.36 11.51
CA SER A 181 1.47 -36.46 12.66
C SER A 181 1.66 -35.45 13.79
N ASN A 182 2.87 -34.95 14.04
CA ASN A 182 3.13 -33.80 14.93
C ASN A 182 3.43 -32.50 14.17
N SER A 183 3.47 -32.58 12.83
CA SER A 183 3.94 -31.49 11.97
C SER A 183 2.91 -30.39 11.77
N LEU A 184 1.60 -30.67 11.75
CA LEU A 184 0.61 -29.67 11.33
C LEU A 184 0.56 -28.45 12.27
N PHE A 185 0.52 -28.68 13.59
CA PHE A 185 0.47 -27.61 14.59
C PHE A 185 1.81 -26.86 14.70
N GLN A 186 2.93 -27.56 14.55
CA GLN A 186 4.28 -26.96 14.51
C GLN A 186 4.50 -26.15 13.22
N MET A 187 3.95 -26.62 12.11
CA MET A 187 3.98 -25.97 10.80
C MET A 187 3.15 -24.69 10.83
N GLU A 188 1.91 -24.74 11.34
CA GLU A 188 1.04 -23.57 11.48
C GLU A 188 1.65 -22.49 12.40
N THR A 189 2.25 -22.90 13.53
CA THR A 189 2.95 -21.96 14.42
C THR A 189 4.23 -21.38 13.81
N SER A 190 4.97 -22.17 13.02
CA SER A 190 6.15 -21.69 12.29
C SER A 190 5.78 -20.66 11.21
N LEU A 191 4.69 -20.91 10.49
CA LEU A 191 4.15 -20.03 9.45
C LEU A 191 3.67 -18.71 10.03
N HIS A 192 2.89 -18.75 11.12
CA HIS A 192 2.45 -17.53 11.83
C HIS A 192 3.63 -16.70 12.38
N ARG A 193 4.67 -17.35 12.91
CA ARG A 193 5.89 -16.66 13.36
C ARG A 193 6.63 -16.00 12.20
N HIS A 194 6.71 -16.68 11.06
CA HIS A 194 7.31 -16.12 9.84
C HIS A 194 6.61 -14.83 9.42
N PHE A 195 5.28 -14.87 9.25
CA PHE A 195 4.48 -13.70 8.85
C PHE A 195 4.56 -12.56 9.87
N CYS A 196 4.55 -12.88 11.17
CA CYS A 196 4.76 -11.89 12.22
C CYS A 196 6.11 -11.19 12.07
N ARG A 197 7.21 -11.96 11.95
CA ARG A 197 8.56 -11.40 11.79
C ARG A 197 8.70 -10.57 10.52
N GLN A 198 8.15 -11.06 9.40
CA GLN A 198 8.19 -10.34 8.13
C GLN A 198 7.44 -9.00 8.21
N THR A 199 6.23 -9.02 8.74
CA THR A 199 5.38 -7.82 8.92
C THR A 199 6.12 -6.77 9.76
N LEU A 200 6.65 -7.17 10.92
CA LEU A 200 7.33 -6.24 11.82
C LEU A 200 8.64 -5.72 11.22
N ASN A 201 9.43 -6.56 10.55
CA ASN A 201 10.68 -6.14 9.92
C ASN A 201 10.43 -5.14 8.78
N ALA A 202 9.42 -5.39 7.94
CA ALA A 202 9.06 -4.50 6.83
C ALA A 202 8.66 -3.11 7.34
N ILE A 203 7.85 -3.04 8.40
CA ILE A 203 7.46 -1.79 9.03
C ILE A 203 8.67 -1.11 9.70
N HIS A 204 9.47 -1.87 10.47
CA HIS A 204 10.62 -1.35 11.22
C HIS A 204 11.68 -0.70 10.30
N LYS A 205 11.93 -1.27 9.13
CA LYS A 205 12.87 -0.68 8.15
C LYS A 205 12.50 0.75 7.76
N ARG A 206 11.22 1.11 7.76
CA ARG A 206 10.77 2.48 7.43
C ARG A 206 11.07 3.50 8.52
N LEU A 207 11.35 3.07 9.75
CA LEU A 207 11.77 3.97 10.83
C LEU A 207 13.14 4.60 10.58
N SER A 208 13.97 3.96 9.76
CA SER A 208 15.31 4.47 9.39
C SER A 208 15.26 5.57 8.32
N ILE A 209 14.10 5.83 7.71
CA ILE A 209 13.95 6.85 6.68
C ILE A 209 13.87 8.23 7.35
N PRO A 210 14.68 9.23 6.94
CA PRO A 210 14.74 10.55 7.57
C PRO A 210 13.55 11.47 7.21
N ASP A 211 12.38 10.91 6.92
CA ASP A 211 11.14 11.66 6.73
C ASP A 211 10.20 11.39 7.91
N VAL A 212 9.83 12.46 8.63
CA VAL A 212 9.00 12.39 9.84
C VAL A 212 7.65 11.73 9.57
N ARG A 213 7.07 11.92 8.40
CA ARG A 213 5.74 11.38 8.05
C ARG A 213 5.81 9.91 7.70
N ILE A 214 6.86 9.49 6.99
CA ILE A 214 7.12 8.06 6.75
C ILE A 214 7.30 7.33 8.08
N ARG A 215 8.04 7.94 9.02
CA ARG A 215 8.18 7.38 10.37
C ARG A 215 6.85 7.39 11.13
N SER A 216 6.07 8.46 11.06
CA SER A 216 4.76 8.54 11.71
C SER A 216 3.82 7.44 11.22
N LEU A 217 3.76 7.21 9.91
CA LEU A 217 2.99 6.11 9.31
C LEU A 217 3.47 4.75 9.83
N ALA A 218 4.79 4.54 9.82
CA ALA A 218 5.40 3.30 10.32
C ALA A 218 5.13 3.10 11.82
N TYR A 219 5.19 4.14 12.65
CA TYR A 219 4.85 4.08 14.07
C TYR A 219 3.38 3.69 14.28
N THR A 220 2.44 4.31 13.55
CA THR A 220 1.01 3.95 13.64
C THR A 220 0.78 2.48 13.32
N MET A 221 1.41 1.97 12.24
CA MET A 221 1.30 0.57 11.86
C MET A 221 1.95 -0.37 12.89
N LEU A 222 3.12 0.01 13.40
CA LEU A 222 3.87 -0.77 14.38
C LEU A 222 3.11 -0.86 15.71
N ASP A 223 2.55 0.24 16.20
CA ASP A 223 1.75 0.28 17.42
C ASP A 223 0.59 -0.72 17.37
N HIS A 224 -0.17 -0.72 16.27
CA HIS A 224 -1.27 -1.66 16.07
C HIS A 224 -0.80 -3.12 16.01
N CYS A 225 0.32 -3.39 15.33
CA CYS A 225 0.85 -4.74 15.20
C CYS A 225 1.44 -5.27 16.52
N LEU A 226 2.14 -4.43 17.28
CA LEU A 226 2.76 -4.80 18.56
C LEU A 226 1.72 -4.98 19.66
N ARG A 227 0.62 -4.23 19.65
CA ARG A 227 -0.45 -4.31 20.66
C ARG A 227 -0.98 -5.73 20.83
N VAL A 228 -1.08 -6.50 19.75
CA VAL A 228 -1.48 -7.92 19.78
C VAL A 228 -0.52 -8.76 20.62
N MET A 229 0.78 -8.51 20.48
CA MET A 229 1.81 -9.24 21.24
C MET A 229 1.83 -8.81 22.70
N PHE A 230 1.64 -7.51 22.99
CA PHE A 230 1.54 -7.03 24.37
C PHE A 230 0.33 -7.60 25.10
N ILE A 231 -0.84 -7.68 24.44
CA ILE A 231 -2.03 -8.34 25.02
C ILE A 231 -1.75 -9.82 25.30
N SER A 232 -1.07 -10.51 24.38
CA SER A 232 -0.73 -11.92 24.56
C SER A 232 0.24 -12.12 25.73
N LEU A 233 1.25 -11.25 25.85
CA LEU A 233 2.21 -11.25 26.94
C LEU A 233 1.54 -10.95 28.28
N GLU A 234 0.66 -9.94 28.33
CA GLU A 234 -0.10 -9.59 29.53
C GLU A 234 -0.99 -10.74 29.99
N THR A 235 -1.68 -11.40 29.05
CA THR A 235 -2.53 -12.56 29.35
C THR A 235 -1.71 -13.72 29.92
N MET A 236 -0.55 -13.99 29.31
CA MET A 236 0.39 -15.00 29.80
C MET A 236 0.89 -14.65 31.20
N LEU A 237 1.30 -13.40 31.44
CA LEU A 237 1.79 -12.95 32.74
C LEU A 237 0.71 -13.03 33.83
N LYS A 238 -0.55 -12.70 33.50
CA LYS A 238 -1.69 -12.82 34.43
C LYS A 238 -2.07 -14.27 34.72
N SER A 239 -1.74 -15.20 33.84
CA SER A 239 -2.01 -16.63 34.07
C SER A 239 -1.07 -17.26 35.10
N PHE A 240 0.05 -16.62 35.41
CA PHE A 240 0.92 -17.02 36.51
C PHE A 240 0.37 -16.44 37.82
N ALA A 241 -0.06 -17.31 38.74
CA ALA A 241 -0.65 -16.90 40.00
C ALA A 241 0.42 -16.47 41.03
N SER A 242 1.71 -16.74 40.78
CA SER A 242 2.82 -16.25 41.59
C SER A 242 4.13 -16.13 40.79
N LEU A 243 4.97 -15.13 41.09
CA LEU A 243 6.32 -14.98 40.49
C LEU A 243 7.24 -16.18 40.75
N SER A 244 6.95 -17.00 41.77
CA SER A 244 7.67 -18.25 42.04
C SER A 244 7.49 -19.31 40.95
N GLU A 245 6.37 -19.33 40.23
CA GLU A 245 6.13 -20.30 39.13
C GLU A 245 6.96 -20.00 37.88
N LEU A 246 7.38 -18.74 37.68
CA LEU A 246 8.29 -18.33 36.62
C LEU A 246 9.74 -18.77 36.87
N SER A 247 10.11 -19.09 38.12
CA SER A 247 11.46 -19.51 38.49
C SER A 247 11.70 -21.03 38.35
N THR A 248 10.63 -21.83 38.36
CA THR A 248 10.70 -23.29 38.34
C THR A 248 10.40 -23.90 36.98
N ASN A 249 9.69 -23.19 36.11
CA ASN A 249 9.52 -23.61 34.73
C ASN A 249 10.62 -22.97 33.89
N GLU A 250 11.59 -23.77 33.46
CA GLU A 250 12.44 -23.49 32.30
C GLU A 250 11.55 -23.33 31.06
N PHE A 251 10.80 -22.23 30.97
CA PHE A 251 10.41 -21.70 29.68
C PHE A 251 11.70 -21.19 29.05
N LEU A 252 12.34 -22.10 28.34
CA LEU A 252 13.26 -21.85 27.23
C LEU A 252 12.56 -20.92 26.24
N PHE A 253 12.49 -19.62 26.55
CA PHE A 253 12.84 -18.61 25.58
C PHE A 253 14.31 -18.83 25.27
N GLU A 254 14.58 -19.85 24.45
CA GLU A 254 15.85 -20.00 23.78
C GLU A 254 15.92 -18.85 22.77
N SER A 255 16.24 -17.69 23.33
CA SER A 255 16.54 -16.48 22.61
C SER A 255 17.72 -16.80 21.71
N LYS A 256 17.45 -16.96 20.41
CA LYS A 256 18.48 -16.95 19.36
C LYS A 256 19.30 -15.63 19.33
N PHE A 257 19.08 -14.70 20.26
CA PHE A 257 19.96 -13.54 20.49
C PHE A 257 21.12 -13.81 21.44
N ARG A 258 21.22 -14.99 22.09
CA ARG A 258 22.49 -15.41 22.70
C ARG A 258 23.44 -15.90 21.62
N SER A 259 24.05 -14.96 20.91
CA SER A 259 25.34 -15.24 20.30
C SER A 259 26.31 -15.67 21.41
N ARG A 260 26.97 -16.81 21.22
CA ARG A 260 27.80 -17.50 22.21
C ARG A 260 29.05 -16.75 22.67
N ASN A 261 29.20 -15.46 22.36
CA ASN A 261 30.39 -14.66 22.66
C ASN A 261 30.04 -13.24 23.12
N GLN A 262 29.48 -13.09 24.33
CA GLN A 262 29.70 -11.89 25.13
C GLN A 262 29.92 -12.31 26.60
N LEU A 263 31.16 -12.74 26.85
CA LEU A 263 31.86 -12.53 28.11
C LEU A 263 31.88 -11.01 28.43
N TYR A 264 32.20 -10.69 29.69
CA TYR A 264 32.33 -9.36 30.31
C TYR A 264 31.02 -8.85 30.95
N HIS A 265 30.93 -8.52 32.23
CA HIS A 265 31.87 -8.52 33.36
C HIS A 265 31.01 -8.61 34.63
N THR A 266 31.47 -9.39 35.61
CA THR A 266 31.05 -9.27 37.01
C THR A 266 31.44 -7.90 37.55
N VAL A 267 30.48 -7.22 38.17
CA VAL A 267 30.69 -6.38 39.37
C VAL A 267 29.66 -6.82 40.38
#